data_AF-A0A2E9E423-F1
#
_entry.id   AF-A0A2E9E423-F1
#
_cell.length_a   1.000
_cell.length_b   1.000
_cell.length_c   1.000
_cell.angle_alpha   90.00
_cell.angle_beta   90.00
_cell.angle_gamma   90.00
#
_symmetry.space_group_name_H-M   'P 1'
#
loop_
_entity.id
_entity.type
_entity.pdbx_description
1 polymer ?
#
loop_
_entity_poly.entity_id
_entity_poly.type
_entity_poly.pdbx_seq_one_letter_code
_entity_poly.pdbx_strand_id
1 'polypeptide(L)' 'MESPTKKDNLLPTWLDTKGSPVGCSEKIKVLNENIIEIKEICEEALEDAVLMGCDEKQIREVLSEIITSLPKPFSNRT' A
#
# COMPACT_ATOMS: atom_id res chain seq x y z
N MET A 1 16.63 10.42 -20.76
CA MET A 1 15.17 10.42 -21.01
C MET A 1 14.61 9.29 -20.18
N GLU A 2 14.25 9.57 -18.92
CA GLU A 2 13.61 8.55 -18.09
C GLU A 2 12.20 8.34 -18.62
N SER A 3 11.96 7.14 -19.14
CA SER A 3 10.62 6.67 -19.46
C SER A 3 9.80 6.69 -18.17
N PRO A 4 8.52 7.09 -18.20
CA PRO A 4 7.68 7.00 -17.00
C PRO A 4 7.72 5.56 -16.52
N THR A 5 8.33 5.35 -15.36
CA THR A 5 8.40 4.04 -14.73
C THR A 5 6.97 3.55 -14.60
N LYS A 6 6.74 2.29 -14.98
CA LYS A 6 5.45 1.58 -14.92
C LYS A 6 4.82 1.54 -13.49
N LYS A 7 5.41 2.24 -12.52
CA LYS A 7 5.00 2.41 -11.12
C LYS A 7 3.79 3.34 -10.96
N ASP A 8 3.54 4.27 -11.88
CA ASP A 8 2.47 5.29 -11.73
C ASP A 8 1.04 4.75 -11.96
N ASN A 9 0.88 3.61 -12.63
CA ASN A 9 -0.43 3.14 -13.11
C ASN A 9 -1.25 2.36 -12.06
N LEU A 10 -0.82 2.36 -10.79
CA LEU A 10 -1.48 1.65 -9.68
C LEU A 10 -1.95 2.58 -8.55
N LEU A 11 -1.60 3.88 -8.62
CA LEU A 11 -1.96 4.82 -7.57
C LEU A 11 -3.41 5.29 -7.74
N PRO A 12 -4.24 5.22 -6.68
CA PRO A 12 -5.65 5.56 -6.79
C PRO A 12 -5.86 7.08 -6.85
N THR A 13 -7.04 7.49 -7.31
CA THR A 13 -7.56 8.82 -6.96
C THR A 13 -8.02 8.78 -5.51
N TRP A 14 -7.33 9.51 -4.64
CA TRP A 14 -7.69 9.61 -3.23
C TRP A 14 -8.99 10.41 -3.05
N LEU A 15 -9.95 9.85 -2.30
CA LEU A 15 -11.23 10.48 -2.01
C LEU A 15 -11.31 10.87 -0.53
N ASP A 16 -11.98 11.98 -0.26
CA ASP A 16 -12.34 12.38 1.10
C ASP A 16 -13.56 11.60 1.62
N THR A 17 -13.98 11.91 2.86
CA THR A 17 -15.13 11.23 3.50
C THR A 17 -16.48 11.52 2.82
N LYS A 18 -16.54 12.47 1.89
CA LYS A 18 -17.71 12.80 1.08
C LYS A 18 -17.62 12.22 -0.32
N GLY A 19 -16.56 11.48 -0.64
CA GLY A 19 -16.31 10.90 -1.96
C GLY A 19 -15.76 11.89 -2.98
N SER A 20 -15.33 13.08 -2.57
CA SER A 20 -14.72 14.07 -3.46
C SER A 20 -13.20 13.86 -3.55
N PRO A 21 -12.55 14.10 -4.70
CA PRO A 21 -11.10 13.98 -4.82
C PRO A 21 -10.37 14.89 -3.83
N VAL A 22 -9.35 14.35 -3.17
CA VAL A 22 -8.43 15.14 -2.33
C VAL A 22 -7.69 16.11 -3.23
N GLY A 23 -7.93 17.42 -3.06
CA GLY A 23 -7.39 18.46 -3.96
C GLY A 23 -6.00 18.99 -3.62
N CYS A 24 -5.42 18.66 -2.46
CA CYS A 24 -4.11 19.16 -2.04
C CYS A 24 -3.00 18.25 -2.57
N SER A 25 -2.16 18.78 -3.46
CA SER A 25 -1.04 18.07 -4.10
C SER A 25 -0.07 17.47 -3.09
N GLU A 26 0.22 18.17 -2.00
CA GLU A 26 1.17 17.70 -0.98
C GLU A 26 0.59 16.49 -0.23
N LYS A 27 -0.71 16.48 0.07
CA LYS A 27 -1.38 15.32 0.68
C LYS A 27 -1.36 14.12 -0.25
N ILE A 28 -1.68 14.33 -1.52
CA ILE A 28 -1.66 13.26 -2.53
C ILE A 28 -0.27 12.66 -2.65
N LYS A 29 0.77 13.51 -2.69
CA LYS A 29 2.16 13.07 -2.75
C LYS A 29 2.50 12.14 -1.57
N VAL A 30 2.22 12.57 -0.34
CA VAL A 30 2.47 11.75 0.86
C VAL A 30 1.70 10.43 0.82
N LEU A 31 0.43 10.45 0.42
CA LEU A 31 -0.37 9.21 0.31
C LEU A 31 0.19 8.26 -0.75
N ASN A 32 0.69 8.79 -1.88
CA ASN A 32 1.31 7.99 -2.92
C ASN A 32 2.65 7.39 -2.46
N GLU A 33 3.49 8.19 -1.78
CA GLU A 33 4.76 7.72 -1.19
C GLU A 33 4.50 6.56 -0.23
N ASN A 34 3.51 6.68 0.66
CA ASN A 34 3.14 5.59 1.58
C ASN A 34 2.74 4.29 0.85
N ILE A 35 1.95 4.38 -0.23
CA ILE A 35 1.53 3.19 -0.99
C ILE A 35 2.71 2.56 -1.74
N ILE A 36 3.61 3.38 -2.27
CA ILE A 36 4.82 2.88 -2.93
C ILE A 36 5.70 2.15 -1.92
N GLU A 37 5.95 2.73 -0.75
CA GLU A 37 6.76 2.10 0.31
C GLU A 37 6.15 0.78 0.80
N ILE A 38 4.85 0.75 1.07
CA ILE A 38 4.16 -0.49 1.48
C ILE A 38 4.31 -1.56 0.40
N LYS A 39 4.15 -1.20 -0.87
CA LYS A 39 4.29 -2.14 -1.97
C LYS A 39 5.70 -2.71 -2.04
N GLU A 40 6.73 -1.87 -1.96
CA GLU A 40 8.14 -2.29 -2.02
C GLU A 40 8.45 -3.26 -0.87
N ILE A 41 8.02 -2.95 0.36
CA ILE A 41 8.19 -3.84 1.52
C ILE A 41 7.45 -5.18 1.33
N CYS A 42 6.23 -5.16 0.78
CA CYS A 42 5.48 -6.38 0.51
C CYS A 42 6.12 -7.23 -0.60
N GLU A 43 6.72 -6.61 -1.61
CA GLU A 43 7.47 -7.30 -2.68
C GLU A 43 8.70 -7.99 -2.09
N GLU A 44 9.51 -7.29 -1.29
CA GLU A 44 10.68 -7.86 -0.60
C GLU A 44 10.28 -9.03 0.32
N ALA A 45 9.24 -8.85 1.14
CA ALA A 45 8.77 -9.91 2.04
C ALA A 45 8.26 -11.17 1.29
N LEU A 46 7.63 -10.97 0.12
CA LEU A 46 7.19 -12.08 -0.73
C LEU A 46 8.38 -12.82 -1.34
N GLU A 47 9.35 -12.08 -1.87
CA GLU A 47 10.57 -12.64 -2.45
C GLU A 47 11.35 -13.47 -1.42
N ASP A 48 11.56 -12.93 -0.22
CA ASP A 48 12.25 -13.63 0.87
C ASP A 48 11.55 -14.94 1.25
N ALA A 49 10.22 -14.90 1.41
CA ALA A 49 9.46 -16.09 1.79
C ALA A 49 9.49 -17.17 0.70
N VAL A 50 9.37 -16.78 -0.57
CA VAL A 50 9.51 -17.72 -1.70
C VAL A 50 10.93 -18.30 -1.76
N LEU A 51 11.96 -17.49 -1.54
CA LEU A 51 13.36 -17.94 -1.48
C LEU A 51 13.60 -18.93 -0.34
N MET A 52 12.89 -18.80 0.78
CA MET A 52 12.92 -19.75 1.90
C MET A 52 12.06 -21.01 1.69
N GLY A 53 11.38 -21.12 0.55
CA GLY A 53 10.58 -22.30 0.18
C GLY A 53 9.14 -22.28 0.71
N CYS A 54 8.62 -21.12 1.11
CA CYS A 54 7.21 -20.98 1.49
C CYS A 54 6.27 -21.00 0.26
N ASP A 55 5.00 -21.34 0.48
CA ASP A 55 3.97 -21.23 -0.55
C ASP A 55 3.62 -19.76 -0.81
N GLU A 56 3.75 -19.32 -2.06
CA GLU A 56 3.49 -17.93 -2.47
C GLU A 56 2.07 -17.47 -2.10
N LYS A 57 1.06 -18.34 -2.26
CA LYS A 57 -0.34 -18.00 -1.96
C LYS A 57 -0.53 -17.78 -0.48
N GLN A 58 0.10 -18.61 0.35
CA GLN A 58 0.05 -18.47 1.80
C GLN A 58 0.58 -17.09 2.25
N ILE A 59 1.70 -16.65 1.69
CA ILE A 59 2.29 -15.34 2.05
C ILE A 59 1.39 -14.19 1.59
N ARG A 60 0.80 -14.29 0.40
CA ARG A 60 -0.18 -13.30 -0.08
C ARG A 60 -1.41 -13.21 0.83
N GLU A 61 -1.90 -14.35 1.31
CA GLU A 61 -3.02 -14.41 2.27
C GLU A 61 -2.65 -13.72 3.58
N VAL A 62 -1.47 -14.01 4.13
CA VAL A 62 -0.96 -13.37 5.35
C VAL A 62 -0.86 -11.84 5.18
N LEU A 63 -0.28 -11.36 4.08
CA LEU A 63 -0.19 -9.92 3.80
C LEU A 63 -1.58 -9.28 3.69
N SER A 64 -2.56 -9.96 3.07
CA SER A 64 -3.94 -9.47 3.00
C SER A 64 -4.63 -9.47 4.37
N GLU A 65 -4.35 -10.45 5.21
CA GLU A 65 -4.90 -10.52 6.57
C GLU A 65 -4.36 -9.39 7.44
N ILE A 66 -3.08 -9.03 7.30
CA ILE A 66 -2.48 -7.88 7.98
C ILE A 66 -3.26 -6.60 7.62
N ILE A 67 -3.50 -6.34 6.34
CA ILE A 67 -4.20 -5.13 5.88
C ILE A 67 -5.64 -5.08 6.39
N THR A 68 -6.35 -6.22 6.33
CA THR A 68 -7.77 -6.29 6.74
C THR A 68 -7.96 -6.26 8.26
N SER A 69 -6.94 -6.65 9.03
CA SER A 69 -6.96 -6.62 10.50
C SER A 69 -6.44 -5.31 11.11
N LEU A 70 -6.00 -4.34 10.28
CA LEU A 70 -5.53 -3.05 10.78
C LEU A 70 -6.60 -2.36 11.66
N PRO A 71 -6.24 -1.90 12.86
CA PRO A 71 -7.18 -1.22 13.73
C PRO A 71 -7.62 0.10 13.09
N LYS A 72 -8.85 0.53 13.39
CA LYS A 72 -9.35 1.84 12.93
C LYS A 72 -8.39 2.95 13.40
N PRO A 73 -7.92 3.83 12.49
CA PRO A 73 -7.08 4.94 12.89
C PRO A 73 -7.83 5.84 13.88
N PHE A 74 -7.10 6.42 14.84
CA PHE A 74 -7.65 7.25 15.92
C PHE A 74 -8.56 6.52 16.92
N SER A 75 -8.50 5.18 16.98
CA SER A 75 -9.10 4.40 18.05
C SER A 75 -8.25 4.46 19.32
N ASN A 76 -8.14 5.64 19.93
CA ASN A 76 -7.66 5.88 21.29
C ASN A 76 -7.81 7.38 21.60
N ARG A 77 -8.35 7.86 22.74
CA ARG A 77 -8.72 7.23 24.02
C ARG A 77 -9.90 8.03 24.61
N THR A 78 -10.90 7.35 25.15
CA THR A 78 -11.65 7.90 26.31
C THR A 78 -10.73 7.98 27.52
#